data_AF-A0A964PEE0-F1
#
_entry.id   AF-A0A964PEE0-F1
#
_cell.length_a   1.000
_cell.length_b   1.000
_cell.length_c   1.000
_cell.angle_alpha   90.00
_cell.angle_beta   90.00
_cell.angle_gamma   90.00
#
_symmetry.space_group_name_H-M   'P 1'
#
loop_
_entity.id
_entity.type
_entity.pdbx_description
1 polymer ?
#
loop_
_entity_poly.entity_id
_entity_poly.type
_entity_poly.pdbx_seq_one_letter_code
_entity_poly.pdbx_strand_id
1 'polypeptide(L)'
;MSKRWLAPLLVAFTLAVLAATPRAQTQPAPKAAGDLELVQKVLAARKEYQKALEQLYVHYHQANDKERERWAKEELVNFHRIPKHAFVIDLHVPPPNLNGNTNVPEANKLFTWAMQFKDKGYGNDYIDNQRRAELVFQEILTKYPTSDKISDVAFMLGDIYESKAYRMPYLAVEYYHRCYQWNPKTSHEARIRAARIYDKQLNNRTKAIEIYREVKTHEIEPRRLQEADRRIAELSGTK
;
A
#
# COMPACT_ATOMS: atom_id res chain seq x y z
N MET A 1 -13.33 -18.65 74.66
CA MET A 1 -13.93 -17.34 74.95
C MET A 1 -12.88 -16.25 74.80
N SER A 2 -12.90 -15.49 73.69
CA SER A 2 -12.71 -14.03 73.68
C SER A 2 -12.77 -13.55 72.23
N LYS A 3 -13.72 -12.64 71.97
CA LYS A 3 -13.86 -11.87 70.74
C LYS A 3 -12.88 -10.70 70.80
N ARG A 4 -12.15 -10.41 69.71
CA ARG A 4 -11.83 -9.03 69.32
C ARG A 4 -11.79 -8.90 67.80
N TRP A 5 -12.83 -8.24 67.30
CA TRP A 5 -12.91 -7.53 66.03
C TRP A 5 -11.74 -6.56 65.87
N LEU A 6 -11.25 -6.42 64.63
CA LEU A 6 -10.90 -5.15 63.96
C LEU A 6 -10.51 -5.48 62.49
N ALA A 7 -11.44 -5.25 61.56
CA ALA A 7 -11.10 -4.80 60.20
C ALA A 7 -11.09 -3.25 60.22
N PRO A 8 -10.71 -2.50 59.16
CA PRO A 8 -10.21 -2.87 57.83
C PRO A 8 -9.01 -2.01 57.35
N LEU A 9 -8.41 -2.33 56.20
CA LEU A 9 -7.85 -1.32 55.28
C LEU A 9 -7.71 -1.90 53.88
N LEU A 10 -8.82 -1.84 53.15
CA LEU A 10 -8.89 -1.95 51.69
C LEU A 10 -8.29 -0.67 51.10
N VAL A 11 -7.11 -0.77 50.50
CA VAL A 11 -6.63 0.25 49.54
C VAL A 11 -7.03 -0.22 48.16
N ALA A 12 -8.17 0.29 47.69
CA ALA A 12 -8.58 0.17 46.31
C ALA A 12 -7.72 1.11 45.45
N PHE A 13 -6.77 0.54 44.70
CA PHE A 13 -6.07 1.25 43.62
C PHE A 13 -6.99 1.24 42.38
N THR A 14 -7.88 2.23 42.29
CA THR A 14 -8.62 2.50 41.04
C THR A 14 -7.78 3.43 40.16
N LEU A 15 -6.90 2.85 39.35
CA LEU A 15 -6.32 3.54 38.20
C LEU A 15 -7.41 3.71 37.14
N ALA A 16 -8.06 4.87 37.15
CA ALA A 16 -8.86 5.35 36.03
C ALA A 16 -7.90 5.64 34.85
N VAL A 17 -7.68 4.64 34.00
CA VAL A 17 -7.08 4.85 32.68
C VAL A 17 -8.14 5.54 31.82
N LEU A 18 -8.12 6.88 31.83
CA LEU A 18 -8.72 7.67 30.77
C LEU A 18 -7.96 7.35 29.49
N ALA A 19 -8.49 6.38 28.73
CA ALA A 19 -8.09 6.15 27.36
C ALA A 19 -8.50 7.38 26.53
N ALA A 20 -7.63 8.39 26.52
CA ALA A 20 -7.59 9.34 25.43
C ALA A 20 -7.23 8.55 24.17
N THR A 21 -8.25 8.10 23.45
CA THR A 21 -8.10 7.64 22.08
C THR A 21 -7.35 8.72 21.31
N PRO A 22 -6.20 8.43 20.69
CA PRO A 22 -5.57 9.42 19.83
C PRO A 22 -6.54 9.70 18.67
N ARG A 23 -7.17 10.87 18.76
CA ARG A 23 -7.97 11.47 17.70
C ARG A 23 -7.11 11.55 16.46
N ALA A 24 -7.71 11.13 15.34
CA ALA A 24 -7.14 11.07 14.00
C ALA A 24 -5.96 12.04 13.78
N GLN A 25 -4.78 11.48 13.50
CA GLN A 25 -3.75 12.20 12.77
C GLN A 25 -4.31 12.43 11.36
N THR A 26 -5.02 13.54 11.18
CA THR A 26 -4.98 14.26 9.91
C THR A 26 -3.50 14.48 9.64
N GLN A 27 -2.98 13.96 8.53
CA GLN A 27 -1.62 14.32 8.11
C GLN A 27 -1.54 15.84 8.16
N PRO A 28 -0.64 16.43 8.96
CA PRO A 28 -0.38 17.85 8.84
C PRO A 28 0.01 18.08 7.37
N ALA A 29 -0.66 19.04 6.72
CA ALA A 29 -0.23 19.54 5.43
C ALA A 29 1.30 19.75 5.51
N PRO A 30 2.06 19.23 4.54
CA PRO A 30 3.50 19.18 4.68
C PRO A 30 4.00 20.60 4.88
N LYS A 31 4.98 20.78 5.78
CA LYS A 31 5.83 21.96 5.76
C LYS A 31 6.66 21.86 4.47
N ALA A 32 6.02 22.19 3.35
CA ALA A 32 6.11 21.42 2.11
C ALA A 32 7.46 21.43 1.38
N ALA A 33 8.36 22.37 1.71
CA ALA A 33 9.65 22.47 1.06
C ALA A 33 10.72 21.57 1.71
N GLY A 34 10.85 21.63 3.05
CA GLY A 34 11.94 20.93 3.76
C GLY A 34 11.79 19.41 3.76
N ASP A 35 10.57 18.90 3.90
CA ASP A 35 10.32 17.46 3.92
C ASP A 35 10.55 16.83 2.53
N LEU A 36 10.23 17.55 1.45
CA LEU A 36 10.41 17.07 0.09
C LEU A 36 11.89 16.86 -0.24
N GLU A 37 12.75 17.82 0.12
CA GLU A 37 14.20 17.72 -0.09
C GLU A 37 14.81 16.51 0.65
N LEU A 38 14.39 16.29 1.90
CA LEU A 38 14.84 15.14 2.70
C LEU A 38 14.39 13.81 2.07
N VAL A 39 13.14 13.73 1.61
CA VAL A 39 12.62 12.53 0.94
C VAL A 39 13.36 12.27 -0.36
N GLN A 40 13.59 13.30 -1.18
CA GLN A 40 14.39 13.17 -2.40
C GLN A 40 15.82 12.69 -2.10
N LYS A 41 16.46 13.22 -1.04
CA LYS A 41 17.78 12.75 -0.59
C LYS A 41 17.78 11.28 -0.20
N VAL A 42 16.75 10.81 0.52
CA VAL A 42 16.60 9.39 0.88
C VAL A 42 16.43 8.52 -0.38
N LEU A 43 15.62 8.97 -1.35
CA LEU A 43 15.43 8.25 -2.61
C LEU A 43 16.72 8.16 -3.43
N ALA A 44 17.47 9.26 -3.51
CA ALA A 44 18.77 9.30 -4.16
C ALA A 44 19.77 8.33 -3.50
N ALA A 45 19.90 8.38 -2.17
CA ALA A 45 20.79 7.50 -1.41
C ALA A 45 20.42 6.01 -1.59
N ARG A 46 19.12 5.67 -1.61
CA ARG A 46 18.65 4.30 -1.88
C ARG A 46 19.05 3.82 -3.27
N LYS A 47 18.93 4.69 -4.28
CA LYS A 47 19.30 4.37 -5.66
C LYS A 47 20.82 4.19 -5.80
N GLU A 48 21.60 5.05 -5.16
CA GLU A 48 23.06 4.96 -5.14
C GLU A 48 23.54 3.68 -4.45
N TYR A 49 22.97 3.36 -3.28
CA TYR A 49 23.30 2.14 -2.54
C TYR A 49 22.94 0.88 -3.33
N GLN A 50 21.76 0.82 -3.96
CA GLN A 50 21.40 -0.27 -4.86
C GLN A 50 22.42 -0.43 -5.99
N LYS A 51 22.76 0.67 -6.68
CA LYS A 51 23.74 0.65 -7.78
C LYS A 51 25.11 0.18 -7.32
N ALA A 52 25.55 0.58 -6.12
CA ALA A 52 26.82 0.13 -5.55
C ALA A 52 26.82 -1.39 -5.30
N LEU A 53 25.73 -1.95 -4.78
CA LEU A 53 25.59 -3.40 -4.60
C LEU A 53 25.58 -4.16 -5.92
N GLU A 54 24.90 -3.64 -6.95
CA GLU A 54 24.92 -4.23 -8.30
C GLU A 54 26.33 -4.22 -8.89
N GLN A 55 27.08 -3.13 -8.71
CA GLN A 55 28.47 -3.03 -9.16
C GLN A 55 29.40 -4.01 -8.42
N LEU A 56 29.24 -4.15 -7.10
CA LEU A 56 29.98 -5.15 -6.31
C LEU A 56 29.67 -6.57 -6.78
N TYR A 57 28.40 -6.88 -7.03
CA TYR A 57 28.00 -8.17 -7.57
C TYR A 57 28.70 -8.48 -8.89
N VAL A 58 28.68 -7.55 -9.86
CA VAL A 58 29.35 -7.71 -11.16
C VAL A 58 30.86 -7.85 -10.99
N HIS A 59 31.48 -7.05 -10.13
CA HIS A 59 32.92 -7.10 -9.87
C HIS A 59 33.35 -8.47 -9.31
N TYR A 60 32.66 -8.98 -8.29
CA TYR A 60 32.97 -10.28 -7.70
C TYR A 60 32.65 -11.45 -8.64
N HIS A 61 31.60 -11.32 -9.46
CA HIS A 61 31.29 -12.29 -10.50
C HIS A 61 32.42 -12.39 -11.54
N GLN A 62 32.96 -11.25 -11.99
CA GLN A 62 34.09 -11.19 -12.92
C GLN A 62 35.40 -11.69 -12.29
N ALA A 63 35.62 -11.42 -11.01
CA ALA A 63 36.77 -11.91 -10.26
C ALA A 63 36.67 -13.40 -9.87
N ASN A 64 35.53 -14.05 -10.16
CA ASN A 64 35.20 -15.41 -9.76
C ASN A 64 35.25 -15.64 -8.23
N ASP A 65 35.05 -14.59 -7.44
CA ASP A 65 34.94 -14.64 -5.97
C ASP A 65 33.50 -14.98 -5.57
N LYS A 66 33.23 -16.28 -5.45
CA LYS A 66 31.87 -16.80 -5.20
C LYS A 66 31.29 -16.43 -3.84
N GLU A 67 32.14 -16.23 -2.83
CA GLU A 67 31.65 -15.90 -1.50
C GLU A 67 31.15 -14.46 -1.45
N ARG A 68 31.94 -13.51 -1.96
CA ARG A 68 31.53 -12.09 -1.98
C ARG A 68 30.47 -11.80 -3.03
N GLU A 69 30.45 -12.55 -4.13
CA GLU A 69 29.34 -12.55 -5.09
C GLU A 69 28.01 -12.90 -4.38
N ARG A 70 28.03 -13.96 -3.56
CA ARG A 70 26.86 -14.38 -2.77
C ARG A 70 26.45 -13.30 -1.76
N TRP A 71 27.39 -12.72 -1.01
CA TRP A 71 27.07 -11.67 -0.03
C TRP A 71 26.43 -10.44 -0.68
N ALA A 72 27.01 -9.94 -1.78
CA ALA A 72 26.44 -8.82 -2.51
C ALA A 72 25.02 -9.11 -3.02
N LYS A 73 24.78 -10.34 -3.50
CA LYS A 73 23.46 -10.79 -3.94
C LYS A 73 22.46 -10.88 -2.79
N GLU A 74 22.84 -11.47 -1.66
CA GLU A 74 21.98 -11.59 -0.49
C GLU A 74 21.61 -10.22 0.09
N GLU A 75 22.58 -9.31 0.18
CA GLU A 75 22.36 -7.93 0.62
C GLU A 75 21.43 -7.18 -0.34
N LEU A 76 21.59 -7.34 -1.65
CA LEU A 76 20.70 -6.75 -2.65
C LEU A 76 19.26 -7.30 -2.53
N VAL A 77 19.11 -8.62 -2.37
CA VAL A 77 17.79 -9.24 -2.13
C VAL A 77 17.16 -8.70 -0.84
N ASN A 78 17.93 -8.60 0.24
CA ASN A 78 17.45 -8.06 1.51
C ASN A 78 17.08 -6.57 1.40
N PHE A 79 17.89 -5.78 0.69
CA PHE A 79 17.57 -4.39 0.36
C PHE A 79 16.24 -4.31 -0.37
N HIS A 80 16.00 -5.17 -1.35
CA HIS A 80 14.73 -5.23 -2.04
C HIS A 80 13.60 -5.75 -1.16
N ARG A 81 13.84 -6.55 -0.12
CA ARG A 81 12.86 -7.05 0.85
C ARG A 81 12.50 -6.07 1.97
N ILE A 82 13.30 -5.05 2.21
CA ILE A 82 12.96 -4.02 3.21
C ILE A 82 11.76 -3.20 2.70
N PRO A 83 10.67 -3.04 3.49
CA PRO A 83 9.58 -2.12 3.19
C PRO A 83 10.09 -0.68 3.05
N LYS A 84 9.72 -0.01 1.96
CA LYS A 84 10.09 1.38 1.71
C LYS A 84 8.81 2.21 1.73
N HIS A 85 8.64 3.03 2.78
CA HIS A 85 7.47 3.89 2.88
C HIS A 85 7.53 5.03 1.87
N ALA A 86 6.37 5.32 1.29
CA ALA A 86 6.13 6.50 0.47
C ALA A 86 5.83 7.69 1.39
N PHE A 87 6.86 8.47 1.73
CA PHE A 87 6.71 9.66 2.55
C PHE A 87 5.97 10.79 1.82
N VAL A 88 6.14 10.86 0.49
CA VAL A 88 5.39 11.74 -0.41
C VAL A 88 4.74 10.85 -1.46
N ILE A 89 3.41 10.73 -1.42
CA ILE A 89 2.65 9.85 -2.32
C ILE A 89 2.86 10.24 -3.77
N ASP A 90 2.89 11.53 -4.05
CA ASP A 90 2.94 12.08 -5.41
C ASP A 90 4.23 11.67 -6.16
N LEU A 91 5.27 11.25 -5.44
CA LEU A 91 6.50 10.71 -6.03
C LEU A 91 6.40 9.22 -6.35
N HIS A 92 5.43 8.50 -5.79
CA HIS A 92 5.27 7.06 -5.88
C HIS A 92 4.07 6.62 -6.72
N VAL A 93 3.03 7.43 -6.80
CA VAL A 93 1.80 7.12 -7.54
C VAL A 93 1.68 8.12 -8.68
N PRO A 94 1.57 7.69 -9.95
CA PRO A 94 1.43 8.61 -11.06
C PRO A 94 0.19 9.49 -10.91
N PRO A 95 0.15 10.67 -11.55
CA PRO A 95 -0.91 11.63 -11.33
C PRO A 95 -2.28 11.12 -11.84
N PRO A 96 -3.39 11.63 -11.30
CA PRO A 96 -4.74 11.15 -11.62
C PRO A 96 -5.20 11.48 -13.06
N ASN A 97 -4.49 12.37 -13.76
CA ASN A 97 -4.86 12.88 -15.09
C ASN A 97 -4.29 12.04 -16.26
N LEU A 98 -3.68 10.88 -15.99
CA LEU A 98 -3.27 9.95 -17.05
C LEU A 98 -4.50 9.35 -17.74
N ASN A 99 -4.44 9.23 -19.06
CA ASN A 99 -5.51 8.67 -19.88
C ASN A 99 -4.96 7.49 -20.68
N GLY A 100 -5.29 6.27 -20.21
CA GLY A 100 -4.89 5.02 -20.82
C GLY A 100 -5.96 4.50 -21.78
N ASN A 101 -5.86 4.82 -23.06
CA ASN A 101 -6.86 4.43 -24.07
C ASN A 101 -6.26 3.68 -25.26
N THR A 102 -4.94 3.52 -25.28
CA THR A 102 -4.22 2.91 -26.40
C THR A 102 -3.86 1.47 -26.07
N ASN A 103 -4.23 0.53 -26.92
CA ASN A 103 -3.76 -0.85 -26.79
C ASN A 103 -2.27 -0.91 -27.18
N VAL A 104 -1.40 -1.14 -26.20
CA VAL A 104 0.05 -1.27 -26.39
C VAL A 104 0.46 -2.74 -26.20
N PRO A 105 0.82 -3.48 -27.28
CA PRO A 105 1.14 -4.91 -27.20
C PRO A 105 2.25 -5.25 -26.19
N GLU A 106 3.27 -4.41 -26.08
CA GLU A 106 4.39 -4.57 -25.15
C GLU A 106 3.92 -4.47 -23.70
N ALA A 107 3.04 -3.49 -23.40
CA ALA A 107 2.44 -3.35 -22.08
C ALA A 107 1.58 -4.57 -21.73
N ASN A 108 0.85 -5.14 -22.68
CA ASN A 108 0.05 -6.36 -22.48
C ASN A 108 0.93 -7.57 -22.15
N LYS A 109 2.07 -7.71 -22.84
CA LYS A 109 3.06 -8.77 -22.55
C LYS A 109 3.63 -8.63 -21.16
N LEU A 110 4.07 -7.42 -20.78
CA LEU A 110 4.57 -7.15 -19.43
C LEU A 110 3.50 -7.40 -18.37
N PHE A 111 2.25 -6.99 -18.61
CA PHE A 111 1.15 -7.24 -17.69
C PHE A 111 0.96 -8.75 -17.47
N THR A 112 0.93 -9.52 -18.56
CA THR A 112 0.79 -10.98 -18.50
C THR A 112 1.95 -11.61 -17.74
N TRP A 113 3.17 -11.11 -17.96
CA TRP A 113 4.36 -11.57 -17.27
C TRP A 113 4.33 -11.25 -15.76
N ALA A 114 3.93 -10.04 -15.39
CA ALA A 114 3.76 -9.66 -13.98
C ALA A 114 2.75 -10.57 -13.25
N MET A 115 1.66 -10.93 -13.94
CA MET A 115 0.64 -11.85 -13.41
C MET A 115 1.15 -13.28 -13.20
N GLN A 116 2.26 -13.69 -13.81
CA GLN A 116 2.90 -14.97 -13.52
C GLN A 116 3.58 -14.99 -12.15
N PHE A 117 3.93 -13.83 -11.60
CA PHE A 117 4.50 -13.72 -10.26
C PHE A 117 3.44 -13.42 -9.21
N LYS A 118 2.46 -12.57 -9.54
CA LYS A 118 1.46 -12.12 -8.58
C LYS A 118 0.74 -13.29 -7.92
N ASP A 119 0.71 -13.26 -6.59
CA ASP A 119 0.13 -14.26 -5.70
C ASP A 119 0.64 -15.69 -5.88
N LYS A 120 1.87 -15.87 -6.39
CA LYS A 120 2.50 -17.19 -6.52
C LYS A 120 3.52 -17.48 -5.44
N GLY A 121 3.65 -18.76 -5.08
CA GLY A 121 4.63 -19.26 -4.13
C GLY A 121 4.16 -19.19 -2.67
N TYR A 122 5.06 -19.56 -1.76
CA TYR A 122 4.81 -19.62 -0.31
C TYR A 122 5.97 -19.00 0.46
N GLY A 123 5.76 -18.56 1.70
CA GLY A 123 6.82 -18.00 2.55
C GLY A 123 7.55 -16.83 1.90
N ASN A 124 8.89 -16.90 1.85
CA ASN A 124 9.74 -15.87 1.24
C ASN A 124 9.56 -15.80 -0.29
N ASP A 125 9.29 -16.91 -0.96
CA ASP A 125 9.07 -16.91 -2.42
C ASP A 125 7.83 -16.11 -2.79
N TYR A 126 6.77 -16.19 -1.96
CA TYR A 126 5.59 -15.33 -2.12
C TYR A 126 5.97 -13.85 -2.05
N ILE A 127 6.75 -13.47 -1.03
CA ILE A 127 7.17 -12.07 -0.85
C ILE A 127 7.98 -11.61 -2.07
N ASP A 128 8.97 -12.39 -2.49
CA ASP A 128 9.83 -12.06 -3.62
C ASP A 128 9.03 -11.96 -4.94
N ASN A 129 8.07 -12.85 -5.15
CA ASN A 129 7.20 -12.81 -6.31
C ASN A 129 6.28 -11.58 -6.33
N GLN A 130 5.74 -11.17 -5.17
CA GLN A 130 4.99 -9.90 -5.10
C GLN A 130 5.87 -8.70 -5.47
N ARG A 131 7.16 -8.70 -5.09
CA ARG A 131 8.10 -7.63 -5.48
C ARG A 131 8.42 -7.64 -6.96
N ARG A 132 8.60 -8.83 -7.55
CA ARG A 132 8.78 -8.96 -9.00
C ARG A 132 7.58 -8.41 -9.75
N ALA A 133 6.37 -8.78 -9.32
CA ALA A 133 5.14 -8.24 -9.90
C ALA A 133 5.07 -6.72 -9.76
N GLU A 134 5.33 -6.16 -8.56
CA GLU A 134 5.39 -4.71 -8.32
C GLU A 134 6.32 -4.01 -9.31
N LEU A 135 7.56 -4.47 -9.47
CA LEU A 135 8.54 -3.84 -10.35
C LEU A 135 8.08 -3.81 -11.80
N VAL A 136 7.55 -4.93 -12.31
CA VAL A 136 7.06 -5.00 -13.69
C VAL A 136 5.84 -4.10 -13.88
N PHE A 137 4.93 -4.03 -12.89
CA PHE A 137 3.79 -3.12 -12.94
C PHE A 137 4.20 -1.65 -12.91
N GLN A 138 5.15 -1.27 -12.04
CA GLN A 138 5.72 0.09 -12.01
C GLN A 138 6.39 0.46 -13.34
N GLU A 139 7.07 -0.51 -13.98
CA GLU A 139 7.67 -0.32 -15.30
C GLU A 139 6.61 -0.02 -16.36
N ILE A 140 5.46 -0.68 -16.33
CA ILE A 140 4.34 -0.40 -17.26
C ILE A 140 3.85 1.04 -17.08
N LEU A 141 3.64 1.49 -15.84
CA LEU A 141 3.18 2.86 -15.57
C LEU A 141 4.20 3.92 -16.02
N THR A 142 5.49 3.60 -15.91
CA THR A 142 6.58 4.51 -16.29
C THR A 142 6.78 4.57 -17.81
N LYS A 143 6.81 3.42 -18.48
CA LYS A 143 7.14 3.32 -19.91
C LYS A 143 5.93 3.48 -20.83
N TYR A 144 4.74 3.11 -20.37
CA TYR A 144 3.53 3.08 -21.18
C TYR A 144 2.35 3.79 -20.50
N PRO A 145 2.48 5.09 -20.14
CA PRO A 145 1.45 5.84 -19.41
C PRO A 145 0.16 6.06 -20.20
N THR A 146 0.15 5.81 -21.52
CA THR A 146 -1.03 5.91 -22.40
C THR A 146 -1.69 4.55 -22.67
N SER A 147 -1.16 3.46 -22.11
CA SER A 147 -1.68 2.11 -22.32
C SER A 147 -3.06 1.93 -21.69
N ASP A 148 -3.96 1.21 -22.37
CA ASP A 148 -5.25 0.79 -21.82
C ASP A 148 -5.13 -0.12 -20.58
N LYS A 149 -3.92 -0.64 -20.30
CA LYS A 149 -3.63 -1.46 -19.12
C LYS A 149 -3.37 -0.64 -17.85
N ILE A 150 -3.15 0.67 -17.91
CA ILE A 150 -2.73 1.42 -16.70
C ILE A 150 -3.75 1.31 -15.56
N SER A 151 -5.06 1.26 -15.87
CA SER A 151 -6.09 1.09 -14.83
C SER A 151 -6.06 -0.31 -14.20
N ASP A 152 -5.79 -1.34 -15.02
CA ASP A 152 -5.65 -2.72 -14.54
C ASP A 152 -4.39 -2.85 -13.68
N VAL A 153 -3.30 -2.25 -14.12
CA VAL A 153 -2.03 -2.19 -13.38
C VAL A 153 -2.22 -1.48 -12.05
N ALA A 154 -2.94 -0.36 -12.03
CA ALA A 154 -3.26 0.35 -10.79
C ALA A 154 -4.03 -0.53 -9.81
N PHE A 155 -5.03 -1.29 -10.29
CA PHE A 155 -5.74 -2.23 -9.44
C PHE A 155 -4.82 -3.33 -8.87
N MET A 156 -3.95 -3.91 -9.71
CA MET A 156 -3.03 -4.96 -9.29
C MET A 156 -1.98 -4.45 -8.28
N LEU A 157 -1.48 -3.23 -8.46
CA LEU A 157 -0.60 -2.58 -7.48
C LEU A 157 -1.32 -2.30 -6.17
N GLY A 158 -2.57 -1.83 -6.22
CA GLY A 158 -3.41 -1.66 -5.04
C GLY A 158 -3.51 -2.95 -4.22
N ASP A 159 -3.78 -4.07 -4.88
CA ASP A 159 -3.88 -5.39 -4.26
C ASP A 159 -2.53 -5.87 -3.69
N ILE A 160 -1.41 -5.64 -4.39
CA ILE A 160 -0.06 -5.95 -3.89
C ILE A 160 0.25 -5.16 -2.63
N TYR A 161 -0.01 -3.85 -2.62
CA TYR A 161 0.27 -3.00 -1.46
C TYR A 161 -0.65 -3.28 -0.27
N GLU A 162 -1.89 -3.72 -0.52
CA GLU A 162 -2.81 -4.19 0.52
C GLU A 162 -2.36 -5.53 1.11
N SER A 163 -1.71 -6.39 0.31
CA SER A 163 -1.34 -7.74 0.70
C SER A 163 -0.40 -7.81 1.90
N LYS A 164 -0.31 -9.01 2.49
CA LYS A 164 0.61 -9.30 3.60
C LYS A 164 2.09 -9.04 3.29
N ALA A 165 2.48 -8.95 2.02
CA ALA A 165 3.86 -8.69 1.62
C ALA A 165 4.29 -7.24 1.90
N TYR A 166 3.36 -6.28 1.83
CA TYR A 166 3.64 -4.85 2.01
C TYR A 166 2.89 -4.24 3.20
N ARG A 167 1.61 -4.58 3.38
CA ARG A 167 0.74 -4.00 4.43
C ARG A 167 0.76 -2.47 4.42
N MET A 168 0.63 -1.88 3.24
CA MET A 168 0.63 -0.43 3.01
C MET A 168 -0.77 0.04 2.60
N PRO A 169 -1.74 0.11 3.55
CA PRO A 169 -3.14 0.40 3.24
C PRO A 169 -3.33 1.75 2.54
N TYR A 170 -2.55 2.76 2.95
CA TYR A 170 -2.65 4.08 2.37
C TYR A 170 -2.22 4.10 0.89
N LEU A 171 -1.09 3.47 0.57
CA LEU A 171 -0.62 3.36 -0.81
C LEU A 171 -1.56 2.49 -1.66
N ALA A 172 -2.11 1.42 -1.09
CA ALA A 172 -3.09 0.59 -1.76
C ALA A 172 -4.32 1.38 -2.21
N VAL A 173 -4.87 2.23 -1.33
CA VAL A 173 -6.02 3.08 -1.63
C VAL A 173 -5.73 4.07 -2.74
N GLU A 174 -4.56 4.69 -2.74
CA GLU A 174 -4.17 5.63 -3.81
C GLU A 174 -4.13 4.94 -5.17
N TYR A 175 -3.62 3.71 -5.24
CA TYR A 175 -3.65 2.92 -6.47
C TYR A 175 -5.07 2.49 -6.88
N TYR A 176 -5.94 2.16 -5.92
CA TYR A 176 -7.35 1.93 -6.22
C TYR A 176 -8.05 3.19 -6.74
N HIS A 177 -7.74 4.38 -6.21
CA HIS A 177 -8.20 5.64 -6.77
C HIS A 177 -7.76 5.80 -8.22
N ARG A 178 -6.47 5.56 -8.52
CA ARG A 178 -5.96 5.63 -9.90
C ARG A 178 -6.66 4.67 -10.85
N CYS A 179 -7.01 3.46 -10.40
CA CYS A 179 -7.74 2.49 -11.22
C CYS A 179 -9.03 3.10 -11.83
N TYR A 180 -9.88 3.70 -11.00
CA TYR A 180 -11.15 4.25 -11.48
C TYR A 180 -11.07 5.71 -11.94
N GLN A 181 -10.00 6.45 -11.62
CA GLN A 181 -9.71 7.75 -12.19
C GLN A 181 -9.26 7.64 -13.64
N TRP A 182 -8.34 6.70 -13.93
CA TRP A 182 -7.85 6.47 -15.30
C TRP A 182 -8.85 5.69 -16.17
N ASN A 183 -9.72 4.89 -15.54
CA ASN A 183 -10.82 4.21 -16.22
C ASN A 183 -12.10 4.21 -15.37
N PRO A 184 -12.99 5.21 -15.53
CA PRO A 184 -14.24 5.29 -14.77
C PRO A 184 -15.18 4.09 -14.96
N LYS A 185 -15.04 3.36 -16.09
CA LYS A 185 -15.81 2.18 -16.47
C LYS A 185 -15.09 0.86 -16.15
N THR A 186 -14.07 0.89 -15.30
CA THR A 186 -13.35 -0.31 -14.86
C THR A 186 -14.32 -1.36 -14.30
N SER A 187 -14.08 -2.63 -14.63
CA SER A 187 -14.82 -3.76 -14.07
C SER A 187 -14.31 -4.19 -12.69
N HIS A 188 -13.14 -3.67 -12.29
CA HIS A 188 -12.52 -3.98 -11.01
C HIS A 188 -13.27 -3.38 -9.84
N GLU A 189 -13.21 -4.05 -8.69
CA GLU A 189 -13.86 -3.61 -7.44
C GLU A 189 -13.10 -2.51 -6.69
N ALA A 190 -12.39 -1.63 -7.40
CA ALA A 190 -11.45 -0.67 -6.82
C ALA A 190 -12.11 0.27 -5.80
N ARG A 191 -13.32 0.79 -6.11
CA ARG A 191 -14.04 1.73 -5.23
C ARG A 191 -14.42 1.09 -3.89
N ILE A 192 -15.01 -0.11 -3.93
CA ILE A 192 -15.41 -0.79 -2.70
C ILE A 192 -14.19 -1.27 -1.90
N ARG A 193 -13.09 -1.67 -2.55
CA ARG A 193 -11.83 -1.99 -1.87
C ARG A 193 -11.24 -0.76 -1.16
N ALA A 194 -11.17 0.39 -1.84
CA ALA A 194 -10.73 1.64 -1.23
C ALA A 194 -11.59 2.03 -0.01
N ALA A 195 -12.92 1.94 -0.13
CA ALA A 195 -13.84 2.21 0.97
C ALA A 195 -13.59 1.31 2.19
N ARG A 196 -13.43 -0.01 1.97
CA ARG A 196 -13.13 -0.98 3.02
C ARG A 196 -11.81 -0.69 3.75
N ILE A 197 -10.78 -0.24 3.02
CA ILE A 197 -9.49 0.11 3.63
C ILE A 197 -9.61 1.37 4.48
N TYR A 198 -10.27 2.43 3.97
CA TYR A 198 -10.51 3.64 4.76
C TYR A 198 -11.28 3.34 6.05
N ASP A 199 -12.29 2.48 5.93
CA ASP A 199 -13.15 2.06 7.03
C ASP A 199 -12.40 1.24 8.09
N LYS A 200 -11.75 0.14 7.68
CA LYS A 200 -11.26 -0.90 8.59
C LYS A 200 -9.79 -0.79 8.95
N GLN A 201 -8.96 -0.23 8.08
CA GLN A 201 -7.50 -0.22 8.26
C GLN A 201 -6.97 1.17 8.60
N LEU A 202 -7.52 2.22 7.98
CA LEU A 202 -7.09 3.60 8.20
C LEU A 202 -7.93 4.35 9.24
N ASN A 203 -9.04 3.75 9.71
CA ASN A 203 -9.99 4.38 10.63
C ASN A 203 -10.46 5.78 10.18
N ASN A 204 -10.49 6.02 8.86
CA ASN A 204 -10.92 7.27 8.28
C ASN A 204 -12.38 7.17 7.83
N ARG A 205 -13.26 7.29 8.82
CA ARG A 205 -14.69 7.15 8.65
C ARG A 205 -15.30 8.14 7.66
N THR A 206 -14.90 9.41 7.72
CA THR A 206 -15.42 10.45 6.83
C THR A 206 -15.15 10.09 5.38
N LYS A 207 -13.90 9.70 5.07
CA LYS A 207 -13.52 9.30 3.72
C LYS A 207 -14.15 7.97 3.31
N ALA A 208 -14.28 7.01 4.23
CA ALA A 208 -14.99 5.76 3.95
C ALA A 208 -16.43 6.01 3.49
N ILE A 209 -17.19 6.87 4.18
CA ILE A 209 -18.57 7.22 3.81
C ILE A 209 -18.63 7.88 2.44
N GLU A 210 -17.70 8.80 2.14
CA GLU A 210 -17.59 9.44 0.84
C GLU A 210 -17.44 8.40 -0.28
N ILE A 211 -16.49 7.47 -0.15
CA ILE A 211 -16.24 6.46 -1.18
C ILE A 211 -17.37 5.42 -1.24
N TYR A 212 -17.99 5.02 -0.12
CA TYR A 212 -19.18 4.15 -0.15
C TYR A 212 -20.36 4.82 -0.90
N ARG A 213 -20.49 6.15 -0.85
CA ARG A 213 -21.49 6.85 -1.67
C ARG A 213 -21.13 6.80 -3.15
N GLU A 214 -19.85 6.89 -3.51
CA GLU A 214 -19.41 6.71 -4.91
C GLU A 214 -19.68 5.29 -5.43
N VAL A 215 -19.54 4.27 -4.58
CA VAL A 215 -19.93 2.89 -4.94
C VAL A 215 -21.39 2.83 -5.37
N LYS A 216 -22.29 3.51 -4.66
CA LYS A 216 -23.71 3.52 -4.99
C LYS A 216 -24.04 4.16 -6.33
N THR A 217 -23.21 5.08 -6.81
CA THR A 217 -23.45 5.83 -8.04
C THR A 217 -22.77 5.23 -9.26
N HIS A 218 -21.68 4.47 -9.07
CA HIS A 218 -20.86 3.96 -10.18
C HIS A 218 -20.81 2.43 -10.29
N GLU A 219 -21.16 1.69 -9.23
CA GLU A 219 -21.17 0.23 -9.25
C GLU A 219 -22.58 -0.31 -9.53
N ILE A 220 -22.66 -1.47 -10.16
CA ILE A 220 -23.92 -2.12 -10.52
C ILE A 220 -24.15 -3.39 -9.69
N GLU A 221 -23.09 -3.97 -9.14
CA GLU A 221 -23.14 -5.25 -8.42
C GLU A 221 -23.97 -5.14 -7.13
N PRO A 222 -25.12 -5.85 -7.01
CA PRO A 222 -26.05 -5.68 -5.89
C PRO A 222 -25.41 -5.92 -4.53
N ARG A 223 -24.48 -6.88 -4.43
CA ARG A 223 -23.77 -7.19 -3.18
C ARG A 223 -22.94 -6.00 -2.69
N ARG A 224 -22.29 -5.28 -3.60
CA ARG A 224 -21.46 -4.10 -3.27
C ARG A 224 -22.33 -2.93 -2.83
N LEU A 225 -23.48 -2.75 -3.48
CA LEU A 225 -24.46 -1.73 -3.13
C LEU A 225 -25.04 -1.96 -1.72
N GLN A 226 -25.45 -3.20 -1.42
CA GLN A 226 -25.94 -3.57 -0.09
C GLN A 226 -24.88 -3.37 1.00
N GLU A 227 -23.62 -3.73 0.74
CA GLU A 227 -22.53 -3.48 1.68
C GLU A 227 -22.33 -1.99 1.92
N ALA A 228 -22.32 -1.16 0.86
CA ALA A 228 -22.18 0.28 0.97
C ALA A 228 -23.32 0.90 1.79
N ASP A 229 -24.57 0.52 1.53
CA ASP A 229 -25.74 1.00 2.30
C ASP A 229 -25.63 0.68 3.78
N ARG A 230 -25.32 -0.59 4.11
CA ARG A 230 -25.14 -1.02 5.49
C ARG A 230 -24.03 -0.22 6.17
N ARG A 231 -22.86 -0.10 5.53
CA ARG A 231 -21.72 0.60 6.11
C ARG A 231 -21.97 2.10 6.24
N ILE A 232 -22.66 2.74 5.29
CA ILE A 232 -23.05 4.15 5.42
C ILE A 232 -23.95 4.36 6.64
N ALA A 233 -24.93 3.48 6.87
CA ALA A 233 -25.84 3.59 8.02
C ALA A 233 -25.08 3.43 9.35
N GLU A 234 -24.27 2.37 9.47
CA GLU A 234 -23.44 2.11 10.65
C GLU A 234 -22.46 3.26 10.92
N LEU A 235 -21.74 3.68 9.88
CA LEU A 235 -20.80 4.80 9.94
C LEU A 235 -21.49 6.18 9.92
N SER A 236 -22.81 6.32 9.91
CA SER A 236 -23.45 7.64 10.10
C SER A 236 -24.09 7.76 11.47
N GLY A 237 -24.48 6.62 12.07
CA GLY A 237 -25.15 6.57 13.37
C GLY A 237 -24.24 6.65 14.59
N THR A 238 -22.98 6.25 14.51
CA THR A 238 -22.05 6.32 15.65
C THR A 238 -21.62 7.79 15.86
N LYS A 239 -22.14 8.55 16.82
CA LYS A 239 -21.57 9.89 17.11
C LYS A 239 -20.49 9.79 18.18
#